data_AF-A0A2S7WGR6-F1
#
_entry.id   AF-A0A2S7WGR6-F1
#
_cell.length_a   1.000
_cell.length_b   1.000
_cell.length_c   1.000
_cell.angle_alpha   90.00
_cell.angle_beta   90.00
_cell.angle_gamma   90.00
#
_symmetry.space_group_name_H-M   'P 1'
#
loop_
_entity.id
_entity.type
_entity.pdbx_description
1 polymer ?
#
loop_
_entity_poly.entity_id
_entity_poly.type
_entity_poly.pdbx_seq_one_letter_code
_entity_poly.pdbx_strand_id
1 'polypeptide(L)'
;MNIINYLKQARRSANLTLQDMAYLLDMDFSNLSKYETGKKQPPVRVIIAYHIITKTPLKKLFKYSLLTMIDAVNSKTTSLISQLEEEMTTPKLKKRIVALYEVLNNIGCLQDISEKEQDGK
;
A
#
# COMPACT_ATOMS: atom_id res chain seq x y z
N MET A 1 1.90 -5.32 -22.08
CA MET A 1 2.04 -5.82 -20.70
C MET A 1 0.75 -5.47 -19.95
N ASN A 2 -0.12 -6.45 -19.70
CA ASN A 2 -1.42 -6.21 -19.09
C ASN A 2 -1.18 -6.08 -17.57
N ILE A 3 -0.82 -4.89 -17.11
CA ILE A 3 -0.73 -4.60 -15.67
C ILE A 3 -2.14 -4.87 -15.11
N ILE A 4 -2.28 -5.98 -14.38
CA ILE A 4 -3.51 -6.33 -13.71
C ILE A 4 -3.76 -5.22 -12.69
N ASN A 5 -4.77 -4.39 -12.96
CA ASN A 5 -5.18 -3.37 -12.03
C ASN A 5 -5.96 -4.03 -10.89
N TYR A 6 -5.41 -3.96 -9.69
CA TYR A 6 -6.00 -4.58 -8.51
C TYR A 6 -7.40 -4.07 -8.18
N LEU A 7 -7.73 -2.82 -8.52
CA LEU A 7 -9.09 -2.28 -8.35
C LEU A 7 -10.07 -3.07 -9.23
N LYS A 8 -9.74 -3.23 -10.51
CA LYS A 8 -10.53 -4.01 -11.46
C LYS A 8 -10.70 -5.47 -11.02
N GLN A 9 -9.64 -6.07 -10.48
CA GLN A 9 -9.69 -7.43 -9.96
C GLN A 9 -10.63 -7.51 -8.75
N ALA A 10 -10.45 -6.64 -7.75
CA ALA A 10 -11.27 -6.60 -6.55
C ALA A 10 -12.76 -6.41 -6.86
N ARG A 11 -13.09 -5.50 -7.78
CA ARG A 11 -14.47 -5.28 -8.24
C ARG A 11 -15.05 -6.54 -8.89
N ARG A 12 -14.31 -7.18 -9.80
CA ARG A 12 -14.75 -8.40 -10.47
C ARG A 12 -14.93 -9.56 -9.51
N SER A 13 -14.04 -9.71 -8.51
CA SER A 13 -14.17 -10.71 -7.46
C SER A 13 -15.38 -10.48 -6.55
N ALA A 14 -15.86 -9.24 -6.44
CA ALA A 14 -17.09 -8.90 -5.75
C ALA A 14 -18.36 -9.01 -6.64
N ASN A 15 -18.23 -9.49 -7.88
CA ASN A 15 -19.32 -9.57 -8.88
C ASN A 15 -20.01 -8.24 -9.19
N LEU A 16 -19.29 -7.12 -9.04
CA LEU A 16 -19.82 -5.78 -9.32
C LEU A 16 -19.48 -5.35 -10.75
N THR A 17 -20.45 -4.76 -11.43
CA THR A 17 -20.21 -4.10 -12.70
C THR A 17 -19.45 -2.79 -12.47
N LEU A 18 -18.86 -2.25 -13.55
CA LEU A 18 -18.22 -0.94 -13.48
C LEU A 18 -19.25 0.18 -13.27
N GLN A 19 -20.50 -0.02 -13.70
CA GLN A 19 -21.61 0.90 -13.46
C GLN A 19 -22.04 0.90 -11.99
N ASP A 20 -22.14 -0.27 -11.36
CA ASP A 20 -22.46 -0.37 -9.92
C ASP A 20 -21.43 0.41 -9.10
N MET A 21 -20.14 0.20 -9.39
CA MET A 21 -19.08 0.92 -8.68
C MET A 21 -19.12 2.42 -8.95
N ALA A 22 -19.39 2.85 -10.19
CA ALA A 22 -19.50 4.25 -10.52
C ALA A 22 -20.66 4.93 -9.75
N TYR A 23 -21.80 4.25 -9.65
CA TYR A 23 -22.95 4.69 -8.86
C TYR A 23 -22.63 4.76 -7.36
N LEU A 24 -22.05 3.70 -6.79
CA LEU A 24 -21.69 3.64 -5.37
C LEU A 24 -20.63 4.67 -4.97
N LEU A 25 -19.79 5.10 -5.93
CA LEU A 25 -18.74 6.09 -5.73
C LEU A 25 -19.19 7.52 -6.05
N ASP A 26 -20.44 7.71 -6.48
CA ASP A 26 -20.97 8.97 -6.99
C ASP A 26 -20.00 9.62 -8.01
N MET A 27 -19.69 8.86 -9.07
CA MET A 27 -18.69 9.30 -10.06
C MET A 27 -18.96 8.84 -11.49
N ASP A 28 -18.36 9.55 -12.44
CA ASP A 28 -18.45 9.17 -13.85
C ASP A 28 -17.79 7.82 -14.13
N PHE A 29 -18.52 6.98 -14.84
CA PHE A 29 -18.03 5.72 -15.39
C PHE A 29 -16.71 5.88 -16.16
N SER A 30 -16.58 6.95 -16.95
CA SER A 30 -15.37 7.25 -17.73
C SER A 30 -14.14 7.47 -16.85
N ASN A 31 -14.30 8.18 -15.74
CA ASN A 31 -13.23 8.38 -14.77
C ASN A 31 -12.84 7.06 -14.10
N LEU A 32 -13.83 6.29 -13.66
CA LEU A 32 -13.60 4.99 -13.03
C LEU A 32 -12.90 3.99 -13.96
N SER A 33 -13.30 3.95 -15.24
CA SER A 33 -12.64 3.13 -16.26
C SER A 33 -11.16 3.50 -16.45
N LYS A 34 -10.83 4.79 -16.45
CA LYS A 34 -9.43 5.25 -16.54
C LYS A 34 -8.62 4.83 -15.32
N TYR A 35 -9.22 4.87 -14.12
CA TYR A 35 -8.58 4.37 -12.90
C TYR A 35 -8.31 2.87 -12.98
N GLU A 36 -9.29 2.06 -13.39
CA GLU A 36 -9.15 0.60 -13.51
C GLU A 36 -8.26 0.13 -14.65
N THR A 37 -7.97 0.98 -15.63
CA THR A 37 -7.07 0.68 -16.75
C THR A 37 -5.67 1.24 -16.53
N GLY A 38 -5.43 1.93 -15.41
CA GLY A 38 -4.13 2.56 -15.11
C GLY A 38 -3.84 3.80 -15.97
N LYS A 39 -4.82 4.29 -16.75
CA LYS A 39 -4.68 5.51 -17.56
C LYS A 39 -4.69 6.78 -16.69
N LYS A 40 -5.18 6.69 -15.45
CA LYS A 40 -5.21 7.78 -14.49
C LYS A 40 -4.99 7.22 -13.08
N GLN A 41 -4.30 7.95 -12.22
CA GLN A 41 -4.13 7.58 -10.82
C GLN A 41 -5.45 7.78 -10.05
N PRO A 42 -5.96 6.74 -9.35
CA PRO A 42 -7.14 6.90 -8.50
C PRO A 42 -6.84 7.79 -7.28
N PRO A 43 -7.73 8.74 -6.92
CA PRO A 43 -7.60 9.47 -5.67
C PRO A 43 -7.85 8.56 -4.46
N VAL A 44 -7.32 8.94 -3.29
CA VAL A 44 -7.43 8.17 -2.04
C VAL A 44 -8.87 7.76 -1.72
N ARG A 45 -9.85 8.64 -1.95
CA ARG A 45 -11.28 8.33 -1.73
C ARG A 45 -11.75 7.09 -2.51
N VAL A 46 -11.30 6.93 -3.76
CA VAL A 46 -11.65 5.78 -4.60
C VAL A 46 -11.01 4.54 -4.03
N ILE A 47 -9.74 4.63 -3.63
CA ILE A 47 -8.99 3.52 -3.04
C ILE A 47 -9.68 2.98 -1.77
N ILE A 48 -10.05 3.88 -0.86
CA ILE A 48 -10.74 3.53 0.40
C ILE A 48 -12.11 2.90 0.10
N ALA A 49 -12.86 3.47 -0.84
CA ALA A 49 -14.16 2.93 -1.18
C ALA A 49 -14.07 1.53 -1.82
N TYR A 50 -13.06 1.24 -2.65
CA TYR A 50 -12.81 -0.13 -3.11
C TYR A 50 -12.53 -1.09 -1.97
N HIS A 51 -11.73 -0.66 -0.98
CA HIS A 51 -11.48 -1.47 0.22
C HIS A 51 -12.78 -1.82 0.95
N ILE A 52 -13.66 -0.84 1.17
CA ILE A 52 -14.93 -1.01 1.87
C ILE A 52 -15.91 -1.89 1.06
N ILE A 53 -16.16 -1.52 -0.19
CA ILE A 53 -17.20 -2.16 -1.04
C ILE A 53 -16.84 -3.61 -1.36
N THR A 54 -15.58 -3.86 -1.72
CA THR A 54 -15.14 -5.20 -2.13
C THR A 54 -14.64 -6.05 -0.96
N LYS A 55 -14.56 -5.48 0.25
CA LYS A 55 -13.89 -6.07 1.42
C LYS A 55 -12.46 -6.54 1.14
N THR A 56 -11.80 -5.95 0.13
CA THR A 56 -10.44 -6.30 -0.24
C THR A 56 -9.45 -5.48 0.60
N PRO A 57 -8.54 -6.09 1.37
CA PRO A 57 -7.55 -5.35 2.15
C PRO A 57 -6.68 -4.44 1.27
N LEU A 58 -6.33 -3.24 1.76
CA LEU A 58 -5.49 -2.28 1.03
C LEU A 58 -4.15 -2.90 0.58
N LYS A 59 -3.54 -3.75 1.42
CA LYS A 59 -2.32 -4.48 1.08
C LYS A 59 -2.46 -5.35 -0.19
N LYS A 60 -3.65 -5.90 -0.44
CA LYS A 60 -3.95 -6.69 -1.63
C LYS A 60 -4.25 -5.81 -2.83
N LEU A 61 -4.86 -4.64 -2.62
CA LEU A 61 -5.10 -3.64 -3.66
C LEU A 61 -3.82 -2.97 -4.19
N PHE A 62 -2.75 -2.97 -3.40
CA PHE A 62 -1.51 -2.29 -3.75
C PHE A 62 -0.28 -3.16 -3.51
N LYS A 63 -0.39 -4.48 -3.65
CA LYS A 63 0.68 -5.42 -3.24
C LYS A 63 2.06 -5.00 -3.75
N TYR A 64 2.23 -4.78 -5.05
CA TYR A 64 3.52 -4.37 -5.60
C TYR A 64 3.98 -3.00 -5.10
N SER A 65 3.08 -2.00 -5.09
CA SER A 65 3.43 -0.66 -4.59
C SER A 65 3.81 -0.70 -3.10
N LEU A 66 3.10 -1.49 -2.30
CA LEU A 66 3.38 -1.68 -0.88
C LEU A 66 4.76 -2.31 -0.67
N LEU A 67 5.09 -3.39 -1.40
CA LEU A 67 6.40 -4.03 -1.32
C LEU A 67 7.52 -3.05 -1.71
N THR A 68 7.37 -2.32 -2.81
CA THR A 68 8.38 -1.34 -3.24
C THR A 68 8.56 -0.21 -2.21
N MET A 69 7.47 0.21 -1.55
CA MET A 69 7.52 1.23 -0.50
C MET A 69 8.16 0.68 0.77
N ILE A 70 7.87 -0.57 1.15
CA ILE A 70 8.50 -1.26 2.27
C ILE A 70 10.01 -1.29 2.09
N ASP A 71 10.49 -1.72 0.92
CA ASP A 71 11.94 -1.80 0.64
C ASP A 71 12.59 -0.42 0.68
N ALA A 72 11.95 0.59 0.09
CA ALA A 72 12.45 1.95 0.07
C ALA A 72 12.53 2.55 1.48
N VAL A 73 11.49 2.39 2.29
CA VAL A 73 11.48 2.89 3.68
C VAL A 73 12.50 2.13 4.52
N ASN A 74 12.58 0.80 4.39
CA ASN A 74 13.57 -0.02 5.10
C ASN A 74 15.02 0.43 4.83
N SER A 75 15.36 0.61 3.54
CA SER A 75 16.67 1.09 3.12
C SER A 75 16.96 2.48 3.69
N LYS A 76 16.02 3.43 3.58
CA LYS A 76 16.20 4.79 4.07
C LYS A 76 16.31 4.88 5.60
N THR A 77 15.51 4.09 6.32
CA THR A 77 15.59 4.03 7.79
C THR A 77 16.95 3.51 8.22
N THR A 78 17.43 2.43 7.60
CA THR A 78 18.77 1.87 7.89
C THR A 78 19.88 2.89 7.62
N SER A 79 19.86 3.56 6.46
CA SER A 79 20.85 4.61 6.16
C SER A 79 20.80 5.77 7.15
N LEU A 80 19.62 6.18 7.60
CA LEU A 80 19.49 7.27 8.57
C LEU A 80 20.00 6.87 9.95
N ILE A 81 19.80 5.63 10.39
CA ILE A 81 20.37 5.12 11.63
C ILE A 81 21.90 5.21 11.57
N SER A 82 22.53 4.68 10.51
CA SER A 82 23.99 4.71 10.37
C SER A 82 24.56 6.13 10.42
N GLN A 83 23.93 7.08 9.73
CA GLN A 83 24.36 8.49 9.78
C GLN A 83 24.28 9.09 11.18
N LEU A 84 23.23 8.78 11.94
CA LEU A 84 23.06 9.31 13.30
C LEU A 84 23.97 8.65 14.34
N GLU A 85 24.44 7.42 14.08
CA GLU A 85 25.40 6.71 14.92
C GLU A 85 26.83 7.22 14.73
N GLU A 86 27.15 7.77 13.55
CA GLU A 86 28.45 8.42 13.25
C GLU A 86 28.57 9.81 13.91
N GLU A 87 27.45 10.43 14.32
CA GLU A 87 27.42 11.72 15.03
C GLU A 87 27.72 11.58 16.54
N MET A 88 28.21 12.65 17.19
CA MET A 88 28.37 12.67 18.66
C MET A 88 27.05 12.38 19.38
N THR A 89 27.02 11.32 20.19
CA THR A 89 25.79 10.79 20.77
C THR A 89 25.24 11.67 21.89
N THR A 90 24.19 12.43 21.59
CA THR A 90 23.37 13.14 22.58
C THR A 90 22.19 12.27 23.06
N PRO A 91 21.62 12.51 24.26
CA PRO A 91 20.40 11.83 24.69
C PRO A 91 19.22 12.00 23.72
N LYS A 92 19.16 13.14 23.01
CA LYS A 92 18.15 13.41 21.98
C LYS A 92 18.35 12.54 20.74
N LEU A 93 19.60 12.38 20.29
CA LEU A 93 19.93 11.48 19.17
C LEU A 93 19.62 10.02 19.52
N LYS A 94 19.97 9.57 20.72
CA LYS A 94 19.63 8.20 21.18
C LYS A 94 18.13 7.91 21.10
N LYS A 95 17.27 8.82 21.58
CA LYS A 95 15.80 8.68 21.47
C LYS A 95 15.34 8.59 20.01
N ARG A 96 15.96 9.36 19.12
CA ARG A 96 15.64 9.39 17.70
C ARG A 96 16.02 8.08 17.00
N ILE A 97 17.18 7.51 17.34
CA ILE A 97 17.64 6.19 16.85
C ILE A 97 16.68 5.09 17.34
N VAL A 98 16.27 5.10 18.61
CA VAL A 98 15.28 4.13 19.14
C VAL A 98 13.98 4.17 18.33
N ALA A 99 13.44 5.36 18.05
CA ALA A 99 12.23 5.50 17.23
C ALA A 99 12.42 4.94 15.80
N LEU A 100 13.63 5.03 15.23
CA LEU A 100 13.91 4.47 13.91
C LEU A 100 14.02 2.94 13.95
N TYR A 101 14.55 2.35 15.02
CA TYR A 101 14.47 0.89 15.21
C TYR A 101 13.04 0.39 15.38
N GLU A 102 12.17 1.14 16.07
CA GLU A 102 10.75 0.82 16.12
C GLU A 102 10.11 0.84 14.72
N VAL A 103 10.50 1.77 13.85
CA VAL A 103 10.07 1.78 12.45
C VAL A 103 10.52 0.50 11.72
N LEU A 104 11.77 0.05 11.89
CA LEU A 104 12.25 -1.20 11.28
C LEU A 104 11.45 -2.42 11.78
N ASN A 105 11.16 -2.50 13.08
CA ASN A 105 10.34 -3.57 13.64
C ASN A 105 8.93 -3.58 13.03
N ASN A 106 8.29 -2.42 12.91
CA ASN A 106 6.99 -2.30 12.29
C ASN A 106 7.00 -2.74 10.82
N ILE A 107 8.08 -2.45 10.08
CA ILE A 107 8.25 -2.89 8.69
C ILE A 107 8.41 -4.42 8.61
N GLY A 108 9.21 -5.02 9.49
CA GLY A 108 9.35 -6.48 9.56
C GLY A 108 8.01 -7.18 9.75
N CYS A 109 7.15 -6.67 10.64
CA CYS A 109 5.79 -7.20 10.82
C CYS A 109 4.94 -7.13 9.53
N LEU A 110 5.13 -6.12 8.68
CA LEU A 110 4.40 -5.99 7.42
C LEU A 110 4.90 -6.98 6.34
N GLN A 111 6.19 -7.31 6.35
CA GLN A 111 6.78 -8.31 5.45
C GLN A 111 6.24 -9.72 5.77
N ASP A 112 6.25 -10.12 7.04
CA ASP A 112 5.76 -11.44 7.50
C ASP A 112 4.29 -11.71 7.13
N ILE A 113 3.45 -10.67 7.14
CA ILE A 113 2.02 -10.77 6.79
C ILE A 113 1.82 -10.93 5.27
N SER A 114 2.75 -10.41 4.45
CA SER A 114 2.67 -10.49 2.98
C SER A 114 3.06 -11.87 2.42
N GLU A 115 3.83 -12.64 3.19
CA GLU A 115 4.30 -13.99 2.86
C GLU A 115 3.29 -15.07 3.30
N LYS A 116 2.66 -14.93 4.48
CA LYS A 116 1.70 -15.90 5.02
C LYS A 116 0.38 -16.04 4.24
N GLU A 117 0.01 -15.07 3.41
CA GLU A 117 -1.20 -15.15 2.55
C GLU A 117 -0.96 -15.88 1.22
N GLN A 118 0.24 -16.42 0.98
CA GLN A 118 0.56 -17.18 -0.24
C GLN A 118 0.17 -18.67 -0.16
N ASP A 119 0.02 -19.24 1.05
CA ASP A 119 -0.28 -20.67 1.27
C ASP A 119 -1.78 -20.98 1.42
N GLY A 120 -2.66 -19.97 1.36
CA GLY A 120 -4.11 -20.14 1.51
C GLY A 120 -4.85 -20.18 0.19
N LYS A 121 -4.51 -21.11 -0.70
CA LYS A 121 -5.23 -21.31 -1.97
C LYS A 121 -5.56 -22.78 -2.22
#